data_AF-A0A964R116-F1
#
_entry.id   AF-A0A964R116-F1
#
_cell.length_a   1.000
_cell.length_b   1.000
_cell.length_c   1.000
_cell.angle_alpha   90.00
_cell.angle_beta   90.00
_cell.angle_gamma   90.00
#
_symmetry.space_group_name_H-M   'P 1'
#
loop_
_entity.id
_entity.type
_entity.pdbx_description
1 polymer ?
#
loop_
_entity_poly.entity_id
_entity_poly.type
_entity_poly.pdbx_seq_one_letter_code
_entity_poly.pdbx_strand_id
1 'polypeptide(L)'
;MNDRPNSALSIKLLCRESYLIVNSKLTYAQLDAVLKTRGDKELIALLDSPSIKIGDTAAGLLFNLDALESVYEAVCNGCLRTALGRKRALYVLIHSGPSFHKSLDACVRFLRDRSKLVVGEALFGLCHWNDPSSLAALDTVTCRAVAEDVERARRAIKERDIRIYSQYYSIHEMWKEHQKFAA
;
A
#
# COMPACT_ATOMS: atom_id res chain seq x y z
N MET A 1 -8.56 34.52 19.31
CA MET A 1 -9.55 33.48 18.96
C MET A 1 -9.00 32.76 17.73
N ASN A 2 -8.47 31.54 17.91
CA ASN A 2 -7.96 30.71 16.83
C ASN A 2 -8.37 29.27 17.15
N ASP A 3 -9.62 28.92 16.84
CA ASP A 3 -10.08 27.55 16.88
C ASP A 3 -9.53 26.82 15.66
N ARG A 4 -8.48 26.03 15.86
CA ARG A 4 -8.13 24.96 14.92
C ARG A 4 -9.12 23.82 15.16
N PRO A 5 -9.85 23.34 14.14
CA PRO A 5 -10.71 22.18 14.32
C PRO A 5 -9.82 20.96 14.59
N ASN A 6 -10.07 20.34 15.73
CA ASN A 6 -9.34 19.20 16.25
C ASN A 6 -9.67 17.94 15.43
N SER A 7 -8.98 17.77 14.29
CA SER A 7 -9.19 16.68 13.31
C SER A 7 -9.07 15.27 13.93
N ALA A 8 -8.38 15.15 15.06
CA ALA A 8 -8.26 13.91 15.81
C ALA A 8 -9.56 13.50 16.54
N LEU A 9 -10.46 14.44 16.82
CA LEU A 9 -11.75 14.17 17.46
C LEU A 9 -12.80 13.65 16.47
N SER A 10 -12.82 14.16 15.22
CA SER A 10 -13.76 13.66 14.18
C SER A 10 -13.47 12.21 13.76
N ILE A 11 -12.20 11.80 13.73
CA ILE A 11 -11.83 10.41 13.41
C ILE A 11 -12.14 9.47 14.59
N LYS A 12 -11.95 9.93 15.84
CA LYS A 12 -12.38 9.16 17.02
C LYS A 12 -13.90 8.98 17.06
N LEU A 13 -14.68 9.95 16.60
CA LEU A 13 -16.14 9.83 16.45
C LEU A 13 -16.57 8.86 15.34
N LEU A 14 -15.83 8.80 14.23
CA LEU A 14 -16.04 7.78 13.19
C LEU A 14 -15.72 6.35 13.67
N CYS A 15 -14.75 6.20 14.59
CA CYS A 15 -14.35 4.90 15.11
C CYS A 15 -15.08 4.46 16.39
N ARG A 16 -15.66 5.36 17.21
CA ARG A 16 -16.08 4.99 18.56
C ARG A 16 -17.52 4.57 18.74
N GLU A 17 -18.52 5.14 18.09
CA GLU A 17 -19.90 4.87 18.51
C GLU A 17 -20.83 4.76 17.28
N SER A 18 -21.28 3.52 17.01
CA SER A 18 -22.60 3.21 16.43
C SER A 18 -22.78 2.93 14.92
N TYR A 19 -21.74 2.92 14.05
CA TYR A 19 -21.94 2.52 12.63
C TYR A 19 -21.10 1.34 12.11
N LEU A 20 -20.03 0.94 12.80
CA LEU A 20 -19.13 -0.13 12.33
C LEU A 20 -19.37 -1.50 12.99
N ILE A 21 -20.10 -1.56 14.11
CA ILE A 21 -20.45 -2.82 14.79
C ILE A 21 -21.59 -3.57 14.07
N VAL A 22 -22.24 -2.96 13.06
CA VAL A 22 -23.34 -3.58 12.27
C VAL A 22 -22.85 -4.24 10.96
N ASN A 23 -21.62 -4.04 10.51
CA ASN A 23 -21.24 -4.24 9.09
C ASN A 23 -20.41 -5.47 8.73
N SER A 24 -20.37 -6.54 9.55
CA SER A 24 -19.83 -7.83 9.09
C SER A 24 -20.72 -8.52 8.04
N LYS A 25 -21.99 -8.08 7.89
CA LYS A 25 -22.97 -8.67 6.98
C LYS A 25 -23.04 -8.03 5.59
N LEU A 26 -22.50 -6.83 5.40
CA LEU A 26 -22.55 -6.15 4.10
C LEU A 26 -21.68 -6.89 3.09
N THR A 27 -22.15 -7.01 1.84
CA THR A 27 -21.34 -7.50 0.71
C THR A 27 -20.25 -6.49 0.33
N TYR A 28 -19.27 -6.89 -0.49
CA TYR A 28 -18.25 -5.96 -0.99
C TYR A 28 -18.89 -4.80 -1.77
N ALA A 29 -19.89 -5.08 -2.61
CA ALA A 29 -20.61 -4.07 -3.37
C ALA A 29 -21.37 -3.07 -2.48
N GLN A 30 -21.95 -3.54 -1.38
CA GLN A 30 -22.62 -2.66 -0.41
C GLN A 30 -21.62 -1.78 0.35
N LEU A 31 -20.47 -2.33 0.74
CA LEU A 31 -19.41 -1.55 1.36
C LEU A 31 -18.84 -0.51 0.39
N ASP A 32 -18.60 -0.88 -0.86
CA ASP A 32 -18.14 0.04 -1.90
C ASP A 32 -19.11 1.22 -2.05
N ALA A 33 -20.42 0.95 -2.17
CA ALA A 33 -21.45 1.97 -2.29
C ALA A 33 -21.51 2.93 -1.09
N VAL A 34 -21.23 2.44 0.13
CA VAL A 34 -21.20 3.26 1.35
C VAL A 34 -19.90 4.07 1.41
N LEU A 35 -18.77 3.44 1.14
CA LEU A 35 -17.44 4.03 1.32
C LEU A 35 -17.06 5.01 0.21
N LYS A 36 -17.58 4.86 -1.03
CA LYS A 36 -17.30 5.80 -2.12
C LYS A 36 -17.78 7.24 -1.87
N THR A 37 -18.67 7.43 -0.89
CA THR A 37 -19.17 8.77 -0.50
C THR A 37 -18.23 9.47 0.49
N ARG A 38 -17.16 8.79 0.92
CA ARG A 38 -16.17 9.29 1.88
C ARG A 38 -15.01 9.98 1.16
N GLY A 39 -14.40 10.95 1.83
CA GLY A 39 -13.19 11.60 1.31
C GLY A 39 -11.92 10.78 1.58
N ASP A 40 -10.84 11.09 0.86
CA ASP A 40 -9.54 10.40 0.96
C ASP A 40 -9.06 10.20 2.40
N LYS A 41 -9.18 11.23 3.24
CA LYS A 41 -8.74 11.19 4.64
C LYS A 41 -9.46 10.12 5.45
N GLU A 42 -10.75 9.95 5.22
CA GLU A 42 -11.56 8.91 5.89
C GLU A 42 -11.20 7.52 5.35
N LEU A 43 -11.05 7.38 4.03
CA LEU A 43 -10.66 6.12 3.40
C LEU A 43 -9.26 5.67 3.84
N ILE A 44 -8.30 6.59 3.95
CA ILE A 44 -6.95 6.33 4.47
C ILE A 44 -7.00 5.83 5.91
N ALA A 45 -7.83 6.42 6.76
CA ALA A 45 -8.01 5.94 8.14
C ALA A 45 -8.58 4.51 8.17
N LEU A 46 -9.44 4.15 7.21
CA LEU A 46 -10.01 2.80 7.10
C LEU A 46 -9.00 1.74 6.64
N LEU A 47 -7.84 2.12 6.11
CA LEU A 47 -6.77 1.16 5.81
C LEU A 47 -6.30 0.42 7.07
N ASP A 48 -6.30 1.10 8.23
CA ASP A 48 -5.98 0.51 9.54
C ASP A 48 -7.11 -0.32 10.15
N SER A 49 -8.24 -0.48 9.45
CA SER A 49 -9.36 -1.29 9.94
C SER A 49 -8.94 -2.75 10.16
N PRO A 50 -9.28 -3.36 11.31
CA PRO A 50 -9.02 -4.78 11.55
C PRO A 50 -9.90 -5.68 10.66
N SER A 51 -10.98 -5.14 10.09
CA SER A 51 -11.80 -5.86 9.12
C SER A 51 -11.07 -5.94 7.79
N ILE A 52 -10.79 -7.17 7.33
CA ILE A 52 -10.21 -7.43 6.00
C ILE A 52 -11.05 -6.75 4.93
N LYS A 53 -12.36 -7.00 4.98
CA LYS A 53 -13.33 -6.50 4.02
C LYS A 53 -13.32 -4.97 3.90
N ILE A 54 -13.37 -4.27 5.03
CA ILE A 54 -13.48 -2.80 5.03
C ILE A 54 -12.19 -2.16 4.52
N GLY A 55 -11.04 -2.59 5.03
CA GLY A 55 -9.77 -1.97 4.64
C GLY A 55 -9.36 -2.31 3.21
N ASP A 56 -9.70 -3.50 2.71
CA ASP A 56 -9.43 -3.88 1.32
C ASP A 56 -10.35 -3.13 0.35
N THR A 57 -11.63 -2.93 0.71
CA THR A 57 -12.53 -2.05 -0.05
C THR A 57 -12.03 -0.60 -0.06
N ALA A 58 -11.58 -0.07 1.09
CA ALA A 58 -11.03 1.28 1.16
C ALA A 58 -9.76 1.44 0.28
N ALA A 59 -8.88 0.43 0.27
CA ALA A 59 -7.71 0.41 -0.61
C ALA A 59 -8.11 0.42 -2.09
N GLY A 60 -9.06 -0.44 -2.49
CA GLY A 60 -9.58 -0.47 -3.86
C GLY A 60 -10.19 0.87 -4.29
N LEU A 61 -10.95 1.53 -3.41
CA LEU A 61 -11.52 2.85 -3.68
C LEU A 61 -10.45 3.93 -3.81
N LEU A 62 -9.45 3.96 -2.92
CA LEU A 62 -8.34 4.93 -3.00
C LEU A 62 -7.57 4.79 -4.32
N PHE A 63 -7.37 3.57 -4.80
CA PHE A 63 -6.78 3.32 -6.11
C PHE A 63 -7.67 3.84 -7.24
N ASN A 64 -8.96 3.49 -7.24
CA ASN A 64 -9.90 3.89 -8.29
C ASN A 64 -10.20 5.39 -8.35
N LEU A 65 -10.06 6.10 -7.22
CA LEU A 65 -10.27 7.54 -7.09
C LEU A 65 -9.01 8.36 -7.37
N ASP A 66 -7.90 7.72 -7.79
CA ASP A 66 -6.60 8.36 -8.03
C ASP A 66 -6.07 9.15 -6.80
N ALA A 67 -6.34 8.64 -5.60
CA ALA A 67 -5.93 9.26 -4.33
C ALA A 67 -4.45 8.96 -3.97
N LEU A 68 -3.60 8.73 -4.97
CA LEU A 68 -2.23 8.24 -4.81
C LEU A 68 -1.36 9.20 -3.99
N GLU A 69 -1.48 10.51 -4.24
CA GLU A 69 -0.74 11.55 -3.51
C GLU A 69 -1.17 11.58 -2.04
N SER A 70 -2.48 11.57 -1.76
CA SER A 70 -3.02 11.50 -0.41
C SER A 70 -2.51 10.28 0.37
N VAL A 71 -2.43 9.12 -0.29
CA VAL A 71 -1.91 7.88 0.32
C VAL A 71 -0.40 7.98 0.57
N TYR A 72 0.37 8.51 -0.38
CA TYR A 72 1.80 8.71 -0.21
C TYR A 72 2.11 9.68 0.94
N GLU A 73 1.41 10.81 1.02
CA GLU A 73 1.53 11.74 2.14
C GLU A 73 1.21 11.06 3.49
N ALA A 74 0.18 10.22 3.54
CA ALA A 74 -0.16 9.46 4.74
C ALA A 74 0.95 8.47 5.15
N VAL A 75 1.63 7.85 4.18
CA VAL A 75 2.81 7.02 4.42
C VAL A 75 3.95 7.86 5.01
N CYS A 76 4.29 8.99 4.38
CA CYS A 76 5.37 9.87 4.84
C CYS A 76 5.12 10.43 6.24
N ASN A 77 3.86 10.75 6.55
CA ASN A 77 3.44 11.31 7.84
C ASN A 77 3.21 10.24 8.93
N GLY A 78 3.42 8.95 8.63
CA GLY A 78 3.25 7.88 9.61
C GLY A 78 1.81 7.70 10.10
N CYS A 79 0.81 8.02 9.25
CA CYS A 79 -0.60 7.95 9.62
C CYS A 79 -1.11 6.50 9.81
N LEU A 80 -0.42 5.53 9.20
CA LEU A 80 -0.80 4.11 9.15
C LEU A 80 -0.13 3.31 10.27
N ARG A 81 -0.90 2.92 11.26
CA ARG A 81 -0.41 2.36 12.54
C ARG A 81 -0.26 0.85 12.50
N THR A 82 -1.11 0.17 11.73
CA THR A 82 -1.13 -1.30 11.67
C THR A 82 -0.29 -1.82 10.52
N ALA A 83 0.27 -3.02 10.67
CA ALA A 83 0.96 -3.70 9.58
C ALA A 83 0.03 -3.92 8.38
N LEU A 84 -1.25 -4.19 8.63
CA LEU A 84 -2.23 -4.41 7.58
C LEU A 84 -2.55 -3.12 6.82
N GLY A 85 -2.70 -1.99 7.52
CA GLY A 85 -2.89 -0.68 6.89
C GLY A 85 -1.71 -0.24 6.05
N ARG A 86 -0.48 -0.47 6.52
CA ARG A 86 0.73 -0.21 5.72
C ARG A 86 0.83 -1.10 4.49
N LYS A 87 0.53 -2.40 4.63
CA LYS A 87 0.44 -3.34 3.49
C LYS A 87 -0.59 -2.86 2.45
N ARG A 88 -1.76 -2.41 2.89
CA ARG A 88 -2.82 -1.91 1.99
C ARG A 88 -2.43 -0.60 1.30
N ALA A 89 -1.76 0.31 2.00
CA ALA A 89 -1.23 1.51 1.36
C ALA A 89 -0.18 1.18 0.30
N LEU A 90 0.71 0.22 0.59
CA LEU A 90 1.64 -0.33 -0.40
C LEU A 90 0.90 -0.91 -1.61
N TYR A 91 -0.18 -1.68 -1.39
CA TYR A 91 -0.99 -2.19 -2.49
C TYR A 91 -1.51 -1.07 -3.39
N VAL A 92 -2.06 0.02 -2.83
CA VAL A 92 -2.55 1.16 -3.62
C VAL A 92 -1.42 1.79 -4.44
N LEU A 93 -0.26 2.00 -3.81
CA LEU A 93 0.88 2.66 -4.44
C LEU A 93 1.58 1.78 -5.49
N ILE A 94 1.76 0.47 -5.24
CA ILE A 94 2.47 -0.41 -6.16
C ILE A 94 1.75 -0.51 -7.51
N HIS A 95 0.41 -0.52 -7.50
CA HIS A 95 -0.40 -0.70 -8.70
C HIS A 95 -0.64 0.58 -9.49
N SER A 96 -0.17 1.75 -9.03
CA SER A 96 -0.29 3.02 -9.76
C SER A 96 0.46 3.04 -11.10
N GLY A 97 1.41 2.13 -11.27
CA GLY A 97 2.29 2.10 -12.42
C GLY A 97 3.28 3.26 -12.48
N PRO A 98 3.98 3.43 -13.63
CA PRO A 98 5.21 4.21 -13.72
C PRO A 98 4.97 5.71 -13.69
N SER A 99 3.72 6.15 -13.89
CA SER A 99 3.29 7.54 -13.82
C SER A 99 3.46 8.16 -12.43
N PHE A 100 3.52 7.34 -11.37
CA PHE A 100 3.63 7.82 -9.99
C PHE A 100 4.88 7.27 -9.28
N HIS A 101 6.05 7.81 -9.66
CA HIS A 101 7.36 7.39 -9.13
C HIS A 101 7.51 7.43 -7.60
N LYS A 102 6.68 8.23 -6.89
CA LYS A 102 6.65 8.27 -5.41
C LYS A 102 6.32 6.91 -4.79
N SER A 103 5.65 6.02 -5.51
CA SER A 103 5.40 4.64 -5.08
C SER A 103 6.68 3.85 -4.84
N LEU A 104 7.74 4.09 -5.63
CA LEU A 104 9.03 3.44 -5.43
C LEU A 104 9.69 3.92 -4.11
N ASP A 105 9.63 5.22 -3.82
CA ASP A 105 10.12 5.77 -2.55
C ASP A 105 9.35 5.16 -1.36
N ALA A 106 8.03 5.02 -1.46
CA ALA A 106 7.24 4.36 -0.42
C ALA A 106 7.68 2.91 -0.18
N CYS A 107 7.95 2.14 -1.24
CA CYS A 107 8.48 0.78 -1.12
C CYS A 107 9.83 0.77 -0.38
N VAL A 108 10.76 1.65 -0.78
CA VAL A 108 12.08 1.77 -0.13
C VAL A 108 11.95 2.10 1.36
N ARG A 109 11.07 3.03 1.73
CA ARG A 109 10.83 3.37 3.15
C ARG A 109 10.39 2.16 3.98
N PHE A 110 9.51 1.34 3.41
CA PHE A 110 8.94 0.19 4.11
C PHE A 110 9.87 -1.02 4.21
N LEU A 111 11.04 -1.03 3.55
CA LEU A 111 12.06 -2.07 3.76
C LEU A 111 12.58 -2.12 5.21
N ARG A 112 12.48 -1.01 5.94
CA ARG A 112 12.87 -0.90 7.34
C ARG A 112 11.74 -1.26 8.32
N ASP A 113 10.57 -1.66 7.83
CA ASP A 113 9.47 -2.09 8.68
C ASP A 113 9.84 -3.36 9.45
N ARG A 114 9.27 -3.51 10.66
CA ARG A 114 9.48 -4.70 11.49
C ARG A 114 8.62 -5.88 11.03
N SER A 115 7.51 -5.59 10.34
CA SER A 115 6.55 -6.59 9.90
C SER A 115 7.00 -7.26 8.61
N LYS A 116 7.19 -8.58 8.66
CA LYS A 116 7.39 -9.42 7.46
C LYS A 116 6.33 -9.15 6.38
N LEU A 117 5.08 -8.94 6.78
CA LEU A 117 3.98 -8.68 5.85
C LEU A 117 4.19 -7.40 5.05
N VAL A 118 4.67 -6.34 5.70
CA VAL A 118 4.89 -5.03 5.08
C VAL A 118 6.15 -5.07 4.22
N VAL A 119 7.24 -5.63 4.75
CA VAL A 119 8.50 -5.73 4.00
C VAL A 119 8.33 -6.63 2.77
N GLY A 120 7.62 -7.75 2.89
CA GLY A 120 7.36 -8.64 1.74
C GLY A 120 6.57 -7.96 0.62
N GLU A 121 5.61 -7.10 0.97
CA GLU A 121 4.86 -6.29 0.00
C GLU A 121 5.74 -5.20 -0.63
N ALA A 122 6.60 -4.55 0.16
CA ALA A 122 7.54 -3.56 -0.35
C ALA A 122 8.56 -4.18 -1.34
N LEU A 123 9.11 -5.35 -1.01
CA LEU A 123 9.99 -6.12 -1.89
C LEU A 123 9.29 -6.51 -3.20
N PHE A 124 8.02 -6.95 -3.11
CA PHE A 124 7.20 -7.18 -4.29
C PHE A 124 7.08 -5.90 -5.16
N GLY A 125 6.81 -4.76 -4.52
CA GLY A 125 6.76 -3.45 -5.19
C GLY A 125 8.05 -3.11 -5.94
N LEU A 126 9.21 -3.31 -5.32
CA LEU A 126 10.50 -3.07 -6.00
C LEU A 126 10.69 -3.99 -7.21
N CYS A 127 10.32 -5.27 -7.10
CA CYS A 127 10.38 -6.21 -8.22
C CYS A 127 9.38 -5.86 -9.33
N HIS A 128 8.21 -5.33 -8.95
CA HIS A 128 7.16 -4.91 -9.87
C HIS A 128 7.56 -3.68 -10.68
N TRP A 129 8.22 -2.71 -10.04
CA TRP A 129 8.78 -1.55 -10.70
C TRP A 129 10.04 -1.87 -11.50
N ASN A 130 10.80 -2.87 -11.07
CA ASN A 130 11.97 -3.39 -11.77
C ASN A 130 13.02 -2.32 -12.10
N ASP A 131 13.16 -1.33 -11.21
CA ASP A 131 14.15 -0.26 -11.34
C ASP A 131 15.50 -0.74 -10.75
N PRO A 132 16.57 -0.85 -11.55
CA PRO A 132 17.89 -1.28 -11.06
C PRO A 132 18.46 -0.40 -9.94
N SER A 133 18.08 0.88 -9.87
CA SER A 133 18.53 1.79 -8.81
C SER A 133 18.05 1.35 -7.42
N SER A 134 16.98 0.55 -7.35
CA SER A 134 16.44 0.01 -6.11
C SER A 134 17.29 -1.13 -5.49
N LEU A 135 18.28 -1.66 -6.21
CA LEU A 135 19.13 -2.76 -5.72
C LEU A 135 19.87 -2.42 -4.42
N ALA A 136 20.35 -1.17 -4.30
CA ALA A 136 21.04 -0.70 -3.10
C ALA A 136 20.08 -0.58 -1.90
N ALA A 137 18.78 -0.36 -2.15
CA ALA A 137 17.79 -0.25 -1.08
C ALA A 137 17.59 -1.59 -0.35
N LEU A 138 17.78 -2.72 -1.03
CA LEU A 138 17.66 -4.07 -0.45
C LEU A 138 18.61 -4.28 0.73
N ASP A 139 19.75 -3.60 0.75
CA ASP A 139 20.73 -3.68 1.84
C ASP A 139 20.26 -2.97 3.12
N THR A 140 19.18 -2.19 3.04
CA THR A 140 18.57 -1.50 4.18
C THR A 140 17.50 -2.32 4.90
N VAL A 141 17.19 -3.53 4.41
CA VAL A 141 16.18 -4.41 5.01
C VAL A 141 16.63 -4.86 6.40
N THR A 142 15.79 -4.61 7.40
CA THR A 142 16.11 -4.97 8.79
C THR A 142 15.37 -6.21 9.30
N CYS A 143 14.27 -6.59 8.64
CA CYS A 143 13.45 -7.74 9.03
C CYS A 143 14.12 -9.06 8.61
N ARG A 144 14.75 -9.76 9.55
CA ARG A 144 15.46 -11.03 9.26
C ARG A 144 14.56 -12.14 8.71
N ALA A 145 13.26 -12.10 9.01
CA ALA A 145 12.29 -13.11 8.58
C ALA A 145 12.01 -13.11 7.06
N VAL A 146 12.55 -12.13 6.32
CA VAL A 146 12.45 -12.02 4.86
C VAL A 146 13.80 -12.18 4.15
N ALA A 147 14.85 -12.68 4.81
CA ALA A 147 16.19 -12.76 4.20
C ALA A 147 16.19 -13.50 2.84
N GLU A 148 15.47 -14.61 2.73
CA GLU A 148 15.30 -15.35 1.47
C GLU A 148 14.46 -14.59 0.43
N ASP A 149 13.49 -13.80 0.87
CA ASP A 149 12.69 -12.94 0.00
C ASP A 149 13.56 -11.82 -0.57
N VAL A 150 14.48 -11.25 0.22
CA VAL A 150 15.44 -10.22 -0.26
C VAL A 150 16.33 -10.76 -1.37
N GLU A 151 16.87 -11.97 -1.21
CA GLU A 151 17.70 -12.59 -2.27
C GLU A 151 16.89 -12.94 -3.52
N ARG A 152 15.63 -13.38 -3.35
CA ARG A 152 14.70 -13.54 -4.47
C ARG A 152 14.42 -12.22 -5.17
N ALA A 153 14.20 -11.14 -4.42
CA ALA A 153 13.94 -9.81 -4.99
C ALA A 153 15.15 -9.29 -5.76
N ARG A 154 16.35 -9.46 -5.19
CA ARG A 154 17.61 -9.08 -5.85
C ARG A 154 17.79 -9.79 -7.19
N ARG A 155 17.51 -11.09 -7.25
CA ARG A 155 17.54 -11.84 -8.52
C ARG A 155 16.46 -11.36 -9.49
N ALA A 156 15.22 -11.19 -9.02
CA ALA A 156 14.11 -10.71 -9.83
C ALA A 156 14.41 -9.36 -10.51
N ILE A 157 15.01 -8.40 -9.78
CA ILE A 157 15.38 -7.09 -10.33
C ILE A 157 16.56 -7.20 -11.31
N LYS A 158 17.60 -7.99 -10.98
CA LYS A 158 18.77 -8.18 -11.87
C LYS A 158 18.40 -8.85 -13.18
N GLU A 159 17.57 -9.89 -13.12
CA GLU A 159 17.13 -10.68 -14.27
C GLU A 159 15.95 -10.03 -14.98
N ARG A 160 15.43 -8.92 -14.45
CA ARG A 160 14.22 -8.25 -14.94
C ARG A 160 13.05 -9.23 -15.08
N ASP A 161 12.85 -10.10 -14.08
CA ASP A 161 11.79 -11.11 -14.06
C ASP A 161 11.11 -11.20 -12.68
N ILE A 162 9.93 -10.61 -12.57
CA ILE A 162 9.13 -10.62 -11.34
C ILE A 162 8.69 -12.02 -10.92
N ARG A 163 8.63 -12.99 -11.83
CA ARG A 163 8.19 -14.37 -11.53
C ARG A 163 9.17 -15.10 -10.61
N ILE A 164 10.43 -14.65 -10.59
CA ILE A 164 11.44 -15.14 -9.64
C ILE A 164 11.01 -14.82 -8.19
N TYR A 165 10.37 -13.68 -7.97
CA TYR A 165 9.83 -13.29 -6.68
C TYR A 165 8.42 -13.85 -6.44
N SER A 166 7.53 -13.74 -7.42
CA SER A 166 6.13 -14.17 -7.34
C SER A 166 5.73 -15.03 -8.55
N GLN A 167 5.77 -16.35 -8.38
CA GLN A 167 5.61 -17.35 -9.43
C GLN A 167 4.24 -17.29 -10.14
N TYR A 168 3.22 -16.84 -9.42
CA TYR A 168 1.84 -16.73 -9.92
C TYR A 168 1.53 -15.35 -10.49
N TYR A 169 2.50 -14.42 -10.48
CA TYR A 169 2.29 -13.11 -11.06
C TYR A 169 2.24 -13.23 -12.59
N SER A 170 1.04 -13.08 -13.14
CA SER A 170 0.86 -13.01 -14.60
C SER A 170 1.57 -11.77 -15.12
N ILE A 171 2.49 -11.95 -16.07
CA ILE A 171 3.08 -10.86 -16.84
C ILE A 171 1.99 -10.31 -17.77
N HIS A 172 1.02 -9.59 -17.21
CA HIS A 172 0.12 -8.76 -18.00
C HIS A 172 0.87 -7.54 -18.57
N GLU A 173 0.29 -6.91 -19.59
CA GLU A 173 0.85 -5.78 -20.33
C GLU A 173 1.39 -4.67 -19.43
N MET A 174 0.79 -4.42 -18.25
CA MET A 174 1.27 -3.46 -17.26
C MET A 174 2.75 -3.61 -16.88
N TRP A 175 3.25 -4.85 -16.71
CA TRP A 175 4.68 -5.03 -16.39
C TRP A 175 5.57 -4.76 -17.60
N LYS A 176 5.12 -5.09 -18.82
CA LYS A 176 5.83 -4.71 -20.06
C LYS A 176 5.86 -3.20 -20.25
N GLU A 177 4.79 -2.50 -19.89
CA GLU A 177 4.73 -1.04 -19.90
C GLU A 177 5.73 -0.44 -18.91
N HIS A 178 5.84 -0.98 -17.69
CA HIS A 178 6.83 -0.50 -16.71
C HIS A 178 8.26 -0.68 -17.20
N GLN A 179 8.55 -1.78 -17.92
CA GLN A 179 9.87 -2.02 -18.50
C GLN A 179 10.24 -1.05 -19.64
N LYS A 180 9.27 -0.49 -20.37
CA LYS A 180 9.53 0.47 -21.47
C LYS A 180 10.06 1.82 -20.97
N PHE A 181 9.78 2.20 -19.73
CA PHE A 181 10.25 3.47 -19.14
C PHE A 181 11.64 3.37 -18.50
N ALA A 182 12.15 2.16 -18.28
CA ALA A 182 13.46 1.89 -17.66
C ALA A 182 14.55 1.47 -18.68
N ALA A 183 14.29 1.65 -19.98
CA ALA A 183 15.21 1.44 -21.09
C ALA A 183 15.54 2.78 -21.75
#